data_AF-A0AAF3EL50-F1
#
_entry.id   AF-A0AAF3EL50-F1
#
_cell.length_a   1.000
_cell.length_b   1.000
_cell.length_c   1.000
_cell.angle_alpha   90.00
_cell.angle_beta   90.00
_cell.angle_gamma   90.00
#
_symmetry.space_group_name_H-M   'P 1'
#
loop_
_entity.id
_entity.type
_entity.pdbx_description
1 polymer ?
#
loop_
_entity_poly.entity_id
_entity_poly.type
_entity_poly.pdbx_seq_one_letter_code
_entity_poly.pdbx_strand_id
1 'polypeptide(L)'
;MATVRAIIQRAATSTKDPATQMQMIRRVLEDIHGGSWGVLIIKNPNMVSQDVHWTIPDHTNEDGSPAFCLAVVNRWQYNIFKTGTVDRPDRVTVVDVVNKIRQQEAKKPKSRILTSDLERFVD
;
A
#
# COMPACT_ATOMS: atom_id res chain seq x y z
N MET A 1 14.02 -7.60 -0.95
CA MET A 1 12.62 -7.41 -0.51
C MET A 1 12.46 -6.02 0.10
N ALA A 2 11.33 -5.34 -0.13
CA ALA A 2 11.09 -4.05 0.51
C ALA A 2 10.77 -4.27 1.99
N THR A 3 11.48 -3.58 2.88
CA THR A 3 11.19 -3.67 4.32
C THR A 3 9.88 -2.94 4.63
N VAL A 4 9.14 -3.39 5.65
CA VAL A 4 7.89 -2.75 6.10
C VAL A 4 8.08 -1.23 6.32
N ARG A 5 9.23 -0.84 6.86
CA ARG A 5 9.61 0.58 7.03
C ARG A 5 9.67 1.36 5.71
N ALA A 6 10.18 0.78 4.63
CA ALA A 6 10.22 1.43 3.32
C ALA A 6 8.81 1.65 2.74
N ILE A 7 7.89 0.70 2.97
CA ILE A 7 6.48 0.81 2.58
C ILE A 7 5.82 1.98 3.33
N ILE A 8 6.03 2.08 4.65
CA ILE A 8 5.54 3.20 5.47
C ILE A 8 6.06 4.53 4.96
N GLN A 9 7.38 4.64 4.73
CA GLN A 9 8.00 5.87 4.26
C GLN A 9 7.38 6.31 2.93
N ARG A 10 7.17 5.38 2.00
CA ARG A 10 6.59 5.69 0.69
C ARG A 10 5.15 6.17 0.83
N ALA A 11 4.31 5.47 1.61
CA ALA A 11 2.94 5.89 1.88
C ALA A 11 2.87 7.28 2.51
N ALA A 12 3.73 7.57 3.50
CA ALA A 12 3.81 8.86 4.17
C ALA A 12 4.22 10.01 3.22
N THR A 13 5.01 9.72 2.19
CA THR A 13 5.39 10.71 1.16
C THR A 13 4.33 10.88 0.06
N SER A 14 3.51 9.86 -0.22
CA SER A 14 2.52 9.90 -1.29
C SER A 14 1.29 10.73 -0.97
N THR A 15 0.89 10.82 0.30
CA THR A 15 -0.29 11.57 0.74
C THR A 15 -0.19 11.96 2.20
N LYS A 16 -0.84 13.05 2.61
CA LYS A 16 -0.99 13.46 4.02
C LYS A 16 -2.25 12.88 4.68
N ASP A 17 -3.14 12.25 3.91
CA ASP A 17 -4.37 11.65 4.44
C ASP A 17 -4.08 10.30 5.12
N PRO A 18 -4.34 10.15 6.44
CA PRO A 18 -4.04 8.93 7.17
C PRO A 18 -4.88 7.75 6.72
N ALA A 19 -6.14 7.96 6.33
CA ALA A 19 -7.00 6.87 5.89
C ALA A 19 -6.44 6.22 4.62
N THR A 20 -6.01 7.05 3.67
CA THR A 20 -5.32 6.62 2.46
C THR A 20 -3.98 5.95 2.78
N GLN A 21 -3.17 6.51 3.70
CA GLN A 21 -1.91 5.87 4.12
C GLN A 21 -2.14 4.47 4.71
N MET A 22 -3.11 4.32 5.60
CA MET A 22 -3.48 3.01 6.20
C MET A 22 -3.88 2.01 5.12
N GLN A 23 -4.73 2.42 4.17
CA GLN A 23 -5.17 1.57 3.07
C GLN A 23 -4.01 1.16 2.14
N MET A 24 -3.11 2.09 1.81
CA MET A 24 -1.92 1.80 1.00
C MET A 24 -1.00 0.79 1.69
N ILE A 25 -0.63 1.05 2.94
CA ILE A 25 0.28 0.19 3.71
C ILE A 25 -0.33 -1.20 3.86
N ARG A 26 -1.61 -1.28 4.25
CA ARG A 26 -2.33 -2.54 4.41
C ARG A 26 -2.30 -3.37 3.13
N ARG A 27 -2.72 -2.80 2.00
CA ARG A 27 -2.80 -3.53 0.73
C ARG A 27 -1.44 -4.05 0.29
N VAL A 28 -0.39 -3.23 0.39
CA VAL A 28 0.96 -3.66 0.00
C VAL A 28 1.46 -4.81 0.87
N LEU A 29 1.14 -4.82 2.17
CA LEU A 29 1.55 -5.91 3.07
C LEU A 29 0.76 -7.19 2.84
N GLU A 30 -0.57 -7.08 2.66
CA GLU A 30 -1.42 -8.20 2.24
C GLU A 30 -0.89 -8.78 0.90
N ASP A 31 -0.44 -7.91 -0.02
CA ASP A 31 0.08 -8.33 -1.32
C ASP A 31 1.45 -9.02 -1.26
N ILE A 32 2.36 -8.59 -0.38
CA ILE A 32 3.71 -9.15 -0.29
C ILE A 32 3.76 -10.38 0.64
N HIS A 33 3.06 -10.33 1.77
CA HIS A 33 3.21 -11.30 2.86
C HIS A 33 1.97 -12.18 3.08
N GLY A 34 0.87 -11.92 2.37
CA GLY A 34 -0.40 -12.63 2.54
C GLY A 34 -1.00 -12.47 3.94
N GLY A 35 -2.19 -13.04 4.10
CA GLY A 35 -3.05 -12.87 5.25
C GLY A 35 -3.68 -11.49 5.33
N SER A 36 -4.30 -11.20 6.47
CA SER A 36 -4.91 -9.92 6.77
C SER A 36 -4.00 -9.08 7.64
N TRP A 37 -3.93 -7.76 7.38
CA TRP A 37 -3.06 -6.84 8.11
C TRP A 37 -3.84 -5.66 8.71
N GLY A 38 -3.40 -5.22 9.88
CA GLY A 38 -3.87 -4.04 10.61
C GLY A 38 -2.82 -2.93 10.57
N VAL A 39 -3.27 -1.69 10.44
CA VAL A 39 -2.43 -0.49 10.47
C VAL A 39 -3.08 0.54 11.40
N LEU A 40 -2.34 1.00 12.39
CA LEU A 40 -2.72 2.08 13.28
C LEU A 40 -1.75 3.25 13.10
N ILE A 41 -2.28 4.45 12.87
CA ILE A 41 -1.49 5.69 12.75
C ILE A 41 -1.84 6.61 13.92
N ILE A 42 -0.81 7.03 14.66
CA ILE A 42 -0.93 7.93 15.80
C ILE A 42 -0.18 9.21 15.46
N LYS A 43 -0.93 10.32 15.32
CA LYS A 43 -0.38 11.62 14.92
C LYS A 43 0.27 12.40 16.06
N ASN A 44 -0.21 12.19 17.27
CA ASN A 44 0.27 12.85 18.48
C ASN A 44 0.72 11.78 19.49
N PRO A 45 2.02 11.46 19.55
CA PRO A 45 2.51 10.42 20.45
C PRO A 45 2.27 10.77 21.93
N ASN A 46 2.08 12.04 22.29
CA ASN A 46 1.75 12.44 23.65
C ASN A 46 0.33 12.04 24.08
N MET A 47 -0.53 11.64 23.14
CA MET A 47 -1.87 11.10 23.41
C MET A 47 -1.87 9.57 23.56
N VAL A 48 -0.71 8.93 23.45
CA VAL A 48 -0.61 7.49 23.64
C VAL A 48 -0.58 7.20 25.13
N SER A 49 -1.51 6.36 25.58
CA SER A 49 -1.49 5.77 26.91
C SER A 49 -0.07 5.31 27.26
N GLN A 50 0.43 5.70 28.44
CA GLN A 50 1.69 5.15 28.97
C GLN A 50 1.53 3.67 29.34
N ASP A 51 0.29 3.23 29.57
CA ASP A 51 -0.06 1.84 29.79
C ASP A 51 -0.24 1.13 28.43
N VAL A 52 0.72 0.28 28.08
CA VAL A 52 0.69 -0.55 26.88
C VAL A 52 -0.09 -1.83 27.18
N HIS A 53 -1.37 -1.87 26.81
CA HIS A 53 -2.23 -3.05 26.93
C HIS A 53 -2.38 -3.83 25.61
N TRP A 54 -1.27 -4.30 25.03
CA TRP A 54 -1.31 -5.00 23.75
C TRP A 54 -0.41 -6.24 23.81
N THR A 55 -1.01 -7.43 23.69
CA THR A 55 -0.29 -8.63 23.29
C THR A 55 -0.15 -8.59 21.78
N ILE A 56 1.03 -8.23 21.27
CA ILE A 56 1.35 -8.43 19.86
C ILE A 56 1.32 -9.95 19.64
N PRO A 57 0.57 -10.48 18.66
CA PRO A 57 0.61 -11.91 18.41
C PRO A 57 2.05 -12.30 18.07
N ASP A 58 2.56 -13.39 18.69
CA ASP A 58 3.84 -14.04 18.37
C ASP A 58 3.81 -14.69 16.97
N HIS A 59 3.31 -13.97 15.99
CA HIS A 59 3.27 -14.39 14.60
C HIS A 59 4.56 -13.93 13.92
N THR A 60 5.23 -14.90 13.33
CA THR A 60 6.25 -14.67 12.31
C THR A 60 5.65 -14.96 10.94
N ASN A 61 6.10 -14.24 9.93
CA ASN A 61 5.85 -14.61 8.54
C ASN A 61 6.57 -15.93 8.19
N GLU A 62 6.26 -16.52 7.04
CA GLU A 62 6.88 -17.77 6.57
C GLU A 62 8.41 -17.66 6.42
N ASP A 63 8.92 -16.46 6.18
CA ASP A 63 10.34 -16.13 6.10
C ASP A 63 11.02 -15.91 7.47
N GLY A 64 10.28 -16.11 8.57
CA GLY A 64 10.76 -15.90 9.94
C GLY A 64 10.80 -14.43 10.37
N SER A 65 10.42 -13.48 9.52
CA SER A 65 10.34 -12.07 9.90
C SER A 65 9.18 -11.80 10.87
N PRO A 66 9.30 -10.82 11.80
CA PRO A 66 8.21 -10.46 12.68
C PRO A 66 6.99 -9.99 11.90
N ALA A 67 5.80 -10.49 12.23
CA ALA A 67 4.54 -10.01 11.66
C ALA A 67 4.04 -8.71 12.33
N PHE A 68 4.96 -7.96 12.94
CA PHE A 68 4.75 -6.68 13.61
C PHE A 68 5.85 -5.69 13.22
N CYS A 69 5.47 -4.43 13.01
CA CYS A 69 6.40 -3.33 12.80
C CYS A 69 5.92 -2.07 13.49
N LEU A 70 6.79 -1.46 14.29
CA LEU A 70 6.66 -0.10 14.79
C LEU A 70 7.66 0.79 14.06
N ALA A 71 7.18 1.90 13.50
CA ALA A 71 8.04 2.92 12.91
C ALA A 71 7.49 4.33 13.16
N VAL A 72 8.40 5.29 13.28
CA VAL A 72 8.05 6.71 13.37
C VAL A 72 8.52 7.40 12.10
N VAL A 73 7.59 8.03 11.38
CA VAL A 73 7.84 8.79 10.15
C VAL A 73 7.07 10.11 10.25
N ASN A 74 7.72 11.24 9.95
CA ASN A 74 7.10 12.57 10.01
C ASN A 74 6.40 12.87 11.35
N ARG A 75 6.99 12.42 12.47
CA ARG A 75 6.45 12.51 13.84
C ARG A 75 5.15 11.74 14.09
N TRP A 76 4.71 10.90 13.16
CA TRP A 76 3.59 9.98 13.36
C TRP A 76 4.13 8.59 13.63
N GLN A 77 3.52 7.90 14.60
CA GLN A 77 3.81 6.51 14.89
C GLN A 77 2.89 5.62 14.07
N TYR A 78 3.49 4.62 13.43
CA TYR A 78 2.82 3.59 12.66
C TYR A 78 3.01 2.28 13.40
N ASN A 79 1.90 1.63 13.76
CA ASN A 79 1.90 0.28 14.32
C ASN A 79 1.21 -0.63 13.30
N ILE A 80 1.94 -1.63 12.83
CA ILE A 80 1.51 -2.55 11.79
C ILE A 80 1.60 -3.96 12.35
N PHE A 81 0.57 -4.75 12.14
CA PHE A 81 0.50 -6.11 12.67
C PHE A 81 -0.35 -7.00 11.77
N LYS A 82 0.01 -8.28 11.66
CA LYS A 82 -0.83 -9.28 11.00
C LYS A 82 -2.01 -9.63 11.91
N THR A 83 -3.22 -9.62 11.36
CA THR A 83 -4.47 -9.89 12.07
C THR A 83 -5.04 -11.26 11.77
N GLY A 84 -4.56 -11.93 10.72
CA GLY A 84 -4.95 -13.29 10.39
C GLY A 84 -4.13 -13.89 9.25
N THR A 85 -4.16 -15.20 9.13
CA THR A 85 -3.46 -15.96 8.08
C THR A 85 -4.27 -16.10 6.80
N VAL A 86 -5.56 -15.79 6.84
CA VAL A 86 -6.48 -15.86 5.69
C VAL A 86 -6.50 -14.54 4.94
N ASP A 87 -6.32 -14.61 3.63
CA ASP A 87 -6.46 -13.48 2.72
C ASP A 87 -7.92 -13.02 2.64
N ARG A 88 -8.13 -11.72 2.40
CA ARG A 88 -9.47 -11.23 2.10
C ARG A 88 -9.86 -11.54 0.65
N PRO A 89 -11.12 -11.89 0.37
CA PRO A 89 -11.59 -12.25 -0.97
C PRO A 89 -11.54 -11.09 -1.98
N ASP A 90 -11.39 -9.84 -1.53
CA ASP A 90 -11.25 -8.64 -2.37
C ASP A 90 -9.80 -8.25 -2.68
N ARG A 91 -8.82 -9.11 -2.33
CA ARG A 91 -7.40 -8.88 -2.65
C ARG A 91 -7.21 -8.88 -4.17
N VAL A 92 -6.57 -7.82 -4.66
CA VAL A 92 -6.22 -7.70 -6.08
C VAL A 92 -4.94 -8.51 -6.29
N THR A 93 -5.03 -9.63 -7.01
CA THR A 93 -3.85 -10.43 -7.33
C THR A 93 -2.98 -9.73 -8.36
N VAL A 94 -1.71 -10.14 -8.48
CA VAL A 94 -0.83 -9.67 -9.56
C VAL A 94 -1.49 -9.90 -10.94
N VAL A 95 -2.22 -11.01 -11.08
CA VAL A 95 -2.99 -11.33 -12.30
C VAL A 95 -4.08 -10.28 -12.54
N ASP A 96 -4.79 -9.86 -11.50
CA ASP A 96 -5.82 -8.81 -11.60
C ASP A 96 -5.23 -7.46 -11.99
N VAL A 97 -4.04 -7.11 -11.47
CA VAL A 97 -3.32 -5.89 -11.87
C VAL A 97 -2.89 -5.95 -13.33
N VAL A 98 -2.27 -7.06 -13.76
CA VAL A 98 -1.83 -7.25 -15.16
C VAL A 98 -3.02 -7.19 -16.11
N ASN A 99 -4.14 -7.83 -15.76
CA ASN A 99 -5.37 -7.78 -16.53
C ASN A 99 -5.93 -6.35 -16.61
N LYS A 100 -5.91 -5.61 -15.50
CA LYS A 100 -6.36 -4.21 -15.47
C LYS A 100 -5.50 -3.30 -16.34
N ILE A 101 -4.18 -3.49 -16.35
CA ILE A 101 -3.25 -2.73 -17.22
C ILE A 101 -3.53 -3.05 -18.69
N ARG A 102 -3.62 -4.34 -19.05
CA ARG A 102 -3.95 -4.77 -20.43
C ARG A 102 -5.29 -4.21 -20.90
N GLN A 103 -6.30 -4.20 -20.04
CA GLN A 103 -7.61 -3.64 -20.35
C GLN A 103 -7.58 -2.11 -20.49
N GLN A 104 -6.72 -1.40 -19.77
CA GLN A 104 -6.52 0.04 -19.92
C GLN A 104 -5.76 0.39 -21.21
N GLU A 105 -4.78 -0.43 -21.61
CA GLU A 105 -4.09 -0.29 -22.88
C GLU A 105 -5.02 -0.58 -24.07
N ALA A 106 -5.90 -1.56 -23.95
CA ALA A 106 -6.91 -1.87 -24.96
C ALA A 106 -8.01 -0.79 -25.10
N LYS A 107 -8.26 -0.02 -24.04
CA LYS A 107 -9.28 1.06 -24.02
C LYS A 107 -8.77 2.44 -24.44
N LYS A 108 -7.46 2.63 -24.62
CA LYS A 108 -6.97 3.87 -25.25
C LYS A 108 -7.39 3.87 -26.72
N PRO A 109 -8.16 4.86 -27.20
CA PRO A 109 -8.34 5.02 -28.64
C PRO A 109 -6.96 5.22 -29.25
N LYS A 110 -6.59 4.39 -30.22
CA LYS A 110 -5.46 4.72 -31.10
C LYS A 110 -5.85 6.04 -31.76
N SER A 111 -5.24 7.16 -31.39
CA SER A 111 -5.43 8.40 -32.14
C SER A 111 -4.92 8.12 -33.54
N ARG A 112 -5.83 7.87 -34.49
CA ARG A 112 -5.50 7.97 -35.91
C ARG A 112 -5.22 9.44 -36.13
N ILE A 113 -3.93 9.80 -36.19
CA ILE A 113 -3.54 11.04 -36.84
C ILE A 113 -3.99 10.88 -38.28
N LEU A 114 -5.02 11.62 -38.68
CA LEU A 114 -5.41 11.73 -40.08
C LEU A 114 -4.34 12.58 -40.75
N THR A 115 -3.86 12.14 -41.92
CA THR A 115 -2.84 12.85 -42.71
C THR A 115 -3.22 14.30 -43.05
N SER A 116 -4.51 14.65 -42.94
CA SER A 116 -5.03 16.02 -43.09
C SER A 116 -4.55 17.02 -42.04
N ASP A 117 -4.05 16.56 -40.89
CA ASP A 117 -3.57 17.46 -39.81
C ASP A 117 -2.09 17.88 -40.00
N LEU A 118 -1.36 17.27 -40.93
CA LEU A 118 0.05 17.61 -41.21
C LEU A 118 0.21 18.78 -42.18
N GLU A 119 -0.80 19.07 -43.00
CA GLU A 119 -0.73 20.12 -44.04
C GLU A 119 -0.95 21.54 -43.50
N ARG A 120 -1.27 21.71 -42.21
CA ARG A 120 -1.39 23.03 -41.56
C ARG A 120 -0.12 23.56 -40.92
N PHE A 121 0.99 22.81 -40.98
CA PHE A 121 2.28 23.23 -40.41
C PHE A 121 3.30 23.65 -41.48
N VAL A 122 2.91 23.70 -42.75
CA VAL A 122 3.73 24.20 -43.84
C VAL A 122 2.92 25.23 -44.62
N ASP A 123 2.74 26.41 -44.02
CA ASP A 123 2.61 27.72 -44.69
C ASP A 123 2.74 28.85 -43.64
#